data_AF-A0A8H4SDM3-F1
#
_entry.id   AF-A0A8H4SDM3-F1
#
_cell.length_a   1.000
_cell.length_b   1.000
_cell.length_c   1.000
_cell.angle_alpha   90.00
_cell.angle_beta   90.00
_cell.angle_gamma   90.00
#
_symmetry.space_group_name_H-M   'P 1'
#
loop_
_entity.id
_entity.type
_entity.pdbx_description
1 polymer ?
#
loop_
_entity_poly.entity_id
_entity_poly.type
_entity_poly.pdbx_seq_one_letter_code
_entity_poly.pdbx_strand_id
1 'polypeptide(L)'
;MQSSFSPSATKEHKNTPIPPSIAPPPAYNDVCGGPVIINQDGEPQFLSPEEEVERQHRLQQAVREKMLGLPRTTKFEWYQRKSWMSGMLETTGTESEELPLPLYTPREDEK
;
A
#
# COMPACT_ATOMS: atom_id res chain seq x y z
N MET A 1 -50.17 24.98 15.72
CA MET A 1 -50.67 23.59 15.82
C MET A 1 -49.54 22.68 15.41
N GLN A 2 -48.97 21.93 16.36
CA GLN A 2 -47.94 20.92 16.08
C GLN A 2 -48.60 19.72 15.40
N SER A 3 -48.04 19.23 14.29
CA SER A 3 -48.46 17.98 13.67
C SER A 3 -47.36 16.93 13.85
N SER A 4 -47.51 16.14 14.90
CA SER A 4 -46.76 14.91 15.16
C SER A 4 -47.29 13.82 14.23
N PHE A 5 -46.44 13.21 13.41
CA PHE A 5 -46.76 11.94 12.77
C PHE A 5 -45.74 10.90 13.23
N SER A 6 -46.13 10.12 14.22
CA SER A 6 -45.55 8.81 14.50
C SER A 6 -46.38 7.75 13.82
N PRO A 7 -45.78 6.77 13.14
CA PRO A 7 -46.39 5.47 12.98
C PRO A 7 -45.63 4.46 13.87
N SER A 8 -46.27 4.06 14.97
CA SER A 8 -45.92 2.86 15.72
C SER A 8 -46.96 1.78 15.38
N ALA A 9 -46.51 0.65 14.82
CA ALA A 9 -47.15 -0.67 14.98
C ALA A 9 -46.28 -1.79 14.38
N THR A 10 -45.52 -2.42 15.30
CA THR A 10 -45.37 -3.88 15.49
C THR A 10 -45.01 -4.78 14.29
N LYS A 11 -43.77 -5.28 14.31
CA LYS A 11 -43.54 -6.73 14.37
C LYS A 11 -42.49 -7.06 15.42
N GLU A 12 -42.99 -7.60 16.52
CA GLU A 12 -42.25 -8.24 17.59
C GLU A 12 -41.56 -9.50 17.02
N HIS A 13 -40.25 -9.43 16.80
CA HIS A 13 -39.45 -10.59 16.44
C HIS A 13 -38.68 -11.00 17.69
N LYS A 14 -39.28 -11.97 18.40
CA LYS A 14 -38.65 -13.03 19.21
C LYS A 14 -37.19 -12.75 19.60
N ASN A 15 -36.99 -12.42 20.87
CA ASN A 15 -35.69 -12.37 21.55
C ASN A 15 -34.84 -13.59 21.17
N THR A 16 -33.92 -13.38 20.23
CA THR A 16 -32.82 -14.29 19.94
C THR A 16 -31.68 -13.83 20.84
N PRO A 17 -31.03 -14.70 21.63
CA PRO A 17 -29.79 -14.35 22.30
C PRO A 17 -28.82 -13.91 21.21
N ILE A 18 -28.52 -12.61 21.13
CA ILE A 18 -27.44 -12.11 20.28
C ILE A 18 -26.19 -12.82 20.82
N PRO A 19 -25.53 -13.70 20.03
CA PRO A 19 -24.26 -14.26 20.46
C PRO A 19 -23.32 -13.09 20.80
N PRO A 20 -22.46 -13.20 21.83
CA PRO A 20 -21.57 -12.11 22.20
C PRO A 20 -20.91 -11.60 20.93
N SER A 21 -21.08 -10.30 20.66
CA SER A 21 -20.56 -9.62 19.48
C SER A 21 -19.15 -10.13 19.22
N ILE A 22 -19.00 -10.96 18.19
CA ILE A 22 -17.72 -11.54 17.83
C ILE A 22 -16.79 -10.35 17.59
N ALA A 23 -15.70 -10.27 18.37
CA ALA A 23 -14.75 -9.19 18.23
C ALA A 23 -14.29 -9.14 16.76
N PRO A 24 -14.17 -7.95 16.15
CA PRO A 24 -13.66 -7.84 14.80
C PRO A 24 -12.31 -8.55 14.70
N PRO A 25 -12.02 -9.21 13.57
CA PRO A 25 -10.70 -9.80 13.37
C PRO A 25 -9.62 -8.71 13.52
N PRO A 26 -8.41 -9.07 13.98
CA PRO A 26 -7.34 -8.11 14.13
C PRO A 26 -7.07 -7.40 12.81
N ALA A 27 -6.78 -6.10 12.88
CA ALA A 27 -6.40 -5.35 11.70
C ALA A 27 -5.06 -5.90 11.17
N TYR A 28 -4.78 -5.67 9.89
CA TYR A 28 -3.53 -6.11 9.27
C TYR A 28 -2.30 -5.64 10.05
N ASN A 29 -2.33 -4.39 10.53
CA ASN A 29 -1.24 -3.82 11.33
C ASN A 29 -1.11 -4.46 12.73
N ASP A 30 -2.19 -4.99 13.29
CA ASP A 30 -2.18 -5.68 14.59
C ASP A 30 -1.48 -7.05 14.50
N VAL A 31 -1.45 -7.66 13.31
CA VAL A 31 -0.80 -8.95 13.05
C VAL A 31 0.63 -8.78 12.56
N CYS A 32 0.88 -7.81 11.68
CA CYS A 32 2.18 -7.64 11.02
C CYS A 32 3.20 -6.80 11.80
N GLY A 33 2.88 -6.33 13.01
CA GLY A 33 3.83 -5.67 13.90
C GLY A 33 4.23 -4.25 13.48
N GLY A 34 3.61 -3.69 12.45
CA GLY A 34 3.81 -2.32 11.99
C GLY A 34 4.32 -2.19 10.55
N PRO A 35 4.55 -0.97 10.09
CA PRO A 35 5.05 -0.69 8.74
C PRO A 35 6.52 -1.11 8.60
N VAL A 36 6.82 -1.86 7.54
CA VAL A 36 8.12 -2.47 7.26
C VAL A 36 8.56 -2.11 5.83
N ILE A 37 9.85 -1.84 5.67
CA ILE A 37 10.51 -1.73 4.36
C ILE A 37 11.62 -2.77 4.23
N ILE A 38 12.03 -3.05 3.00
CA ILE A 38 13.23 -3.86 2.74
C ILE A 38 14.41 -2.90 2.57
N ASN A 39 15.47 -3.10 3.36
CA ASN A 39 16.67 -2.29 3.29
C ASN A 39 17.58 -2.73 2.11
N GLN A 40 18.75 -2.09 1.96
CA GLN A 40 19.72 -2.41 0.90
C GLN A 40 20.26 -3.84 0.99
N ASP A 41 20.29 -4.41 2.20
CA ASP A 41 20.80 -5.74 2.49
C ASP A 41 19.74 -6.82 2.23
N GLY A 42 18.50 -6.42 1.89
CA GLY A 42 17.37 -7.33 1.70
C GLY A 42 16.64 -7.68 2.99
N GLU A 43 17.01 -7.07 4.11
CA GLU A 43 16.45 -7.35 5.43
C GLU A 43 15.24 -6.45 5.74
N PRO A 44 14.23 -6.99 6.43
CA PRO A 44 13.11 -6.20 6.94
C PRO A 44 13.57 -5.14 7.95
N GLN A 45 13.17 -3.90 7.73
CA GLN A 45 13.38 -2.77 8.63
C GLN A 45 12.02 -2.17 9.01
N PHE A 46 11.70 -2.18 10.29
CA PHE A 46 10.52 -1.50 10.81
C PHE A 46 10.73 0.01 10.82
N LEU A 47 9.71 0.74 10.43
CA LEU A 47 9.70 2.19 10.45
C LEU A 47 9.28 2.70 11.84
N SER A 48 9.80 3.86 12.23
CA SER A 48 9.25 4.56 13.39
C SER A 48 7.86 5.14 13.06
N PRO A 49 7.00 5.40 14.06
CA PRO A 49 5.70 6.04 13.83
C PRO A 49 5.81 7.38 13.09
N GLU A 50 6.83 8.18 13.41
CA GLU A 50 7.09 9.47 12.77
C GLU A 50 7.52 9.30 11.31
N GLU A 51 8.41 8.33 11.06
CA GLU A 51 8.88 8.02 9.71
C GLU A 51 7.73 7.53 8.82
N GLU A 52 6.83 6.70 9.35
CA GLU A 52 5.63 6.25 8.63
C GLU A 52 4.75 7.43 8.24
N VAL A 53 4.45 8.34 9.18
CA VAL A 53 3.62 9.52 8.91
C VAL A 53 4.27 10.42 7.86
N GLU A 54 5.58 10.63 7.94
CA GLU A 54 6.31 11.42 6.95
C GLU A 54 6.22 10.79 5.55
N ARG A 55 6.44 9.47 5.44
CA ARG A 55 6.35 8.73 4.18
C ARG A 55 4.94 8.77 3.60
N GLN A 56 3.91 8.65 4.44
CA GLN A 56 2.52 8.80 4.03
C GLN A 56 2.24 10.21 3.49
N HIS A 57 2.72 11.26 4.16
CA HIS A 57 2.58 12.63 3.69
C HIS A 57 3.22 12.85 2.32
N ARG A 58 4.44 12.34 2.12
CA ARG A 58 5.15 12.38 0.83
C ARG A 58 4.36 11.64 -0.25
N LEU A 59 3.81 10.48 0.07
CA LEU A 59 2.96 9.70 -0.85
C LEU A 59 1.70 10.47 -1.25
N GLN A 60 0.97 11.02 -0.29
CA GLN A 60 -0.23 11.81 -0.56
C GLN A 60 0.07 13.04 -1.43
N GLN A 61 1.18 13.73 -1.16
CA GLN A 61 1.61 14.85 -2.01
C GLN A 61 1.93 14.38 -3.43
N ALA A 62 2.66 13.28 -3.60
CA ALA A 62 3.00 12.73 -4.92
C ALA A 62 1.75 12.35 -5.72
N VAL A 63 0.75 11.77 -5.05
CA VAL A 63 -0.54 11.43 -5.65
C VAL A 63 -1.28 12.69 -6.08
N ARG A 64 -1.35 13.71 -5.22
CA ARG A 64 -1.98 15.00 -5.56
C ARG A 64 -1.31 15.67 -6.76
N GLU A 65 0.03 15.72 -6.77
CA GLU A 65 0.81 16.25 -7.91
C GLU A 65 0.43 15.52 -9.21
N LYS A 66 0.45 14.18 -9.18
CA LYS A 66 0.07 13.35 -10.33
C LYS A 66 -1.37 13.58 -10.78
N MET A 67 -2.32 13.64 -9.85
CA MET A 67 -3.74 13.82 -10.17
C MET A 67 -4.05 15.20 -10.78
N LEU A 68 -3.26 16.22 -10.43
CA LEU A 68 -3.39 17.57 -10.98
C LEU A 68 -2.53 17.80 -12.23
N GLY A 69 -1.82 16.79 -12.71
CA GLY A 69 -0.87 16.92 -13.83
C GLY A 69 0.32 17.84 -13.51
N LEU A 70 0.63 18.04 -12.23
CA LEU A 70 1.75 18.86 -11.79
C LEU A 70 3.07 18.08 -11.90
N PRO A 71 4.20 18.77 -12.09
CA PRO A 71 5.51 18.15 -11.99
C PRO A 71 5.71 17.50 -10.62
N ARG A 72 6.32 16.31 -10.60
CA ARG A 72 6.62 15.61 -9.36
C ARG A 72 7.75 16.33 -8.62
N THR A 73 7.46 16.83 -7.42
CA THR A 73 8.47 17.47 -6.54
C THR A 73 8.86 16.57 -5.38
N THR A 74 8.01 15.58 -5.08
CA THR A 74 8.21 14.59 -4.03
C THR A 74 9.30 13.58 -4.37
N LYS A 75 10.29 13.46 -3.47
CA LYS A 75 11.39 12.50 -3.57
C LYS A 75 11.11 11.26 -2.71
N PHE A 76 11.36 10.09 -3.29
CA PHE A 76 11.32 8.81 -2.60
C PHE A 76 12.71 8.20 -2.67
N GLU A 77 13.33 8.02 -1.51
CA GLU A 77 14.58 7.29 -1.38
C GLU A 77 14.24 5.80 -1.37
N TRP A 78 13.99 5.25 -2.56
CA TRP A 78 13.99 3.80 -2.74
C TRP A 78 15.43 3.34 -2.61
N TYR A 79 15.67 2.34 -1.77
CA TYR A 79 16.99 1.74 -1.66
C TYR A 79 17.39 1.13 -3.00
N GLN A 80 18.21 1.86 -3.76
CA GLN A 80 18.87 1.35 -4.95
C GLN A 80 19.95 0.39 -4.44
N ARG A 81 19.80 -0.91 -4.73
CA ARG A 81 20.89 -1.86 -4.55
C ARG A 81 22.09 -1.27 -5.29
N LYS A 82 23.18 -0.96 -4.57
CA LYS A 82 24.45 -0.65 -5.24
C LYS A 82 24.72 -1.83 -6.15
N SER A 83 24.50 -1.65 -7.44
CA SER A 83 24.82 -2.65 -8.42
C SER A 83 26.31 -2.90 -8.23
N TRP A 84 26.65 -4.08 -7.74
CA TRP A 84 27.97 -4.71 -7.80
C TRP A 84 28.61 -4.64 -9.20
N MET A 85 27.89 -4.17 -10.23
CA MET A 85 28.42 -3.84 -11.55
C MET A 85 28.92 -2.39 -11.71
N SER A 86 28.89 -1.55 -10.67
CA SER A 86 29.43 -0.18 -10.68
C SER A 86 30.97 -0.17 -10.52
N GLY A 87 31.65 -1.02 -11.29
CA GLY A 87 33.11 -1.07 -11.42
C GLY A 87 33.58 -1.11 -12.87
N MET A 88 32.68 -1.12 -13.85
CA MET A 88 33.03 -1.00 -15.27
C MET A 88 32.08 -0.06 -15.98
N LEU A 89 32.59 1.15 -16.22
CA LEU A 89 32.32 2.06 -17.35
C LEU A 89 31.94 3.48 -16.90
N GLU A 90 32.96 4.29 -16.69
CA GLU A 90 32.87 5.71 -17.03
C GLU A 90 32.82 5.82 -18.55
N THR A 91 31.67 6.17 -19.13
CA THR A 91 31.57 6.98 -20.36
C THR A 91 30.12 7.42 -20.57
N THR A 92 29.91 8.73 -20.46
CA THR A 92 29.04 9.58 -21.31
C THR A 92 27.79 8.94 -21.94
N GLY A 93 26.62 9.40 -21.48
CA GLY A 93 25.44 9.73 -22.31
C GLY A 93 24.77 8.62 -23.14
N THR A 94 23.44 8.75 -23.22
CA THR A 94 22.53 8.12 -24.19
C THR A 94 21.92 6.79 -23.73
N GLU A 95 20.59 6.73 -23.91
CA GLU A 95 19.80 5.53 -24.19
C GLU A 95 19.49 4.57 -23.03
N SER A 96 18.24 4.66 -22.57
CA SER A 96 17.57 3.62 -21.79
C SER A 96 17.54 2.32 -22.59
N GLU A 97 18.48 1.42 -22.35
CA GLU A 97 18.35 0.03 -22.80
C GLU A 97 17.35 -0.67 -21.88
N GLU A 98 16.07 -0.55 -22.23
CA GLU A 98 14.99 -1.36 -21.67
C GLU A 98 15.23 -2.81 -22.09
N LEU A 99 15.88 -3.59 -21.21
CA LEU A 99 16.04 -5.03 -21.41
C LEU A 99 14.64 -5.64 -21.67
N PRO A 100 14.42 -6.30 -22.82
CA PRO A 100 13.10 -6.81 -23.15
C PRO A 100 12.67 -7.83 -22.10
N LEU A 101 11.50 -7.60 -21.50
CA LEU A 101 10.91 -8.53 -20.54
C LEU A 101 10.82 -9.93 -21.19
N PRO A 102 11.14 -11.01 -20.46
CA PRO A 102 11.04 -12.35 -21.01
C PRO A 102 9.60 -12.59 -21.48
N LEU A 103 9.45 -12.99 -22.74
CA LEU A 103 8.17 -13.31 -23.34
C LEU A 103 7.53 -14.46 -22.54
N TYR A 104 6.38 -14.20 -21.91
CA TYR A 104 5.63 -15.24 -21.20
C TYR A 104 5.18 -16.30 -22.21
N THR A 105 5.71 -17.51 -22.08
CA THR A 105 5.23 -18.69 -22.78
C THR A 105 4.38 -19.49 -21.80
N PRO A 106 3.08 -19.67 -22.06
CA PRO A 106 2.24 -20.54 -21.24
C PRO A 106 2.83 -21.95 -21.25
N ARG A 107 2.94 -22.56 -20.06
CA ARG A 107 3.45 -23.91 -19.91
C ARG A 107 2.38 -24.90 -20.40
N GLU A 108 2.59 -25.50 -21.57
CA GLU A 108 1.76 -26.58 -22.10
C GLU A 108 2.11 -27.92 -21.42
N ASP A 109 1.93 -28.02 -20.11
CA ASP A 109 2.05 -29.29 -19.38
C ASP A 109 0.75 -29.55 -18.61
N GLU A 110 -0.22 -30.21 -19.25
CA GLU A 110 -1.01 -31.31 -18.67
C GLU A 110 -2.05 -31.82 -19.70
N LYS A 111 -1.81 -33.01 -20.24
CA LYS A 111 -2.84 -33.89 -20.80
C LYS A 111 -2.66 -35.28 -20.20
#